data_AF-A0A7C1UWP4-F1
#
_entry.id   AF-A0A7C1UWP4-F1
#
_cell.length_a   1.000
_cell.length_b   1.000
_cell.length_c   1.000
_cell.angle_alpha   90.00
_cell.angle_beta   90.00
_cell.angle_gamma   90.00
#
_symmetry.space_group_name_H-M   'P 1'
#
loop_
_entity.id
_entity.type
_entity.pdbx_description
1 polymer ?
#
loop_
_entity_poly.entity_id
_entity_poly.type
_entity_poly.pdbx_seq_one_letter_code
_entity_poly.pdbx_strand_id
1 'polypeptide(L)'
;KGALEGLTLPGKLADCQTNNKDEAEIFIVEGDSAGGSSKQGRDRRTQAILPLRGKILNVERARLDKMLASKEIKALIIALGTAIGNAFDISRLRYGKVIIATDADVDGAHIRTLLLTLFYRYFKELVEAGNIYIAMPPLYKIKQGKRIDYAYTEEEKIKILGKDADFIEETESSEENEEIAGDEEEEFENGEKKDNINLPVEKVKKKAKPSLQRYKGLGEMNPEELWETTMNPETRLLKQVTIEDVEQANRTFDILMGTDVPSRKSFIQSHAKEATLDY
;
A
#
# COMPACT_ATOMS: atom_id res chain seq x y z
N LYS A 1 -0.28 4.84 -37.62
CA LYS A 1 -1.14 3.76 -37.08
C LYS A 1 -0.31 3.00 -36.07
N GLY A 2 -0.45 3.35 -34.79
CA GLY A 2 0.42 2.85 -33.72
C GLY A 2 0.11 1.39 -33.41
N ALA A 3 1.13 0.60 -33.04
CA ALA A 3 1.03 -0.85 -32.80
C ALA A 3 0.06 -1.28 -31.67
N LEU A 4 -0.67 -0.33 -31.06
CA LEU A 4 -1.53 -0.52 -29.90
C LEU A 4 -2.95 0.06 -30.09
N GLU A 5 -3.29 0.65 -31.25
CA GLU A 5 -4.66 1.10 -31.53
C GLU A 5 -5.59 -0.10 -31.79
N GLY A 6 -6.56 -0.34 -30.90
CA GLY A 6 -7.56 -1.39 -31.01
C GLY A 6 -7.40 -2.57 -30.04
N LEU A 7 -6.46 -2.50 -29.08
CA LEU A 7 -6.33 -3.53 -28.05
C LEU A 7 -7.47 -3.42 -27.04
N THR A 8 -8.15 -4.54 -26.84
CA THR A 8 -9.06 -4.74 -25.70
C THR A 8 -8.30 -4.52 -24.40
N LEU A 9 -8.99 -3.95 -23.41
CA LEU A 9 -8.43 -3.76 -22.07
C LEU A 9 -7.89 -5.08 -21.49
N PRO A 10 -6.86 -5.03 -20.63
CA PRO A 10 -6.29 -6.23 -20.05
C PRO A 10 -7.35 -7.01 -19.26
N GLY A 11 -7.44 -8.33 -19.44
CA GLY A 11 -8.48 -9.14 -18.77
C GLY A 11 -8.42 -9.13 -17.24
N LYS A 12 -7.26 -8.78 -16.65
CA LYS A 12 -7.08 -8.63 -15.20
C LYS A 12 -7.43 -7.24 -14.67
N LEU A 13 -7.61 -6.25 -15.55
CA LEU A 13 -8.01 -4.90 -15.15
C LEU A 13 -9.47 -4.93 -14.74
N ALA A 14 -9.76 -4.61 -13.48
CA ALA A 14 -11.10 -4.21 -13.08
C ALA A 14 -11.23 -2.72 -13.39
N ASP A 15 -11.89 -2.34 -14.47
CA ASP A 15 -11.97 -0.92 -14.86
C ASP A 15 -13.03 -0.14 -14.06
N CYS A 16 -12.98 1.20 -14.12
CA CYS A 16 -14.01 2.09 -13.58
C CYS A 16 -15.08 2.42 -14.64
N GLN A 17 -16.20 3.00 -14.21
CA GLN A 17 -17.32 3.35 -15.10
C GLN A 17 -17.14 4.71 -15.81
N THR A 18 -16.45 5.66 -15.17
CA THR A 18 -16.21 6.97 -15.75
C THR A 18 -15.18 6.90 -16.87
N ASN A 19 -15.38 7.71 -17.91
CA ASN A 19 -14.38 8.00 -18.94
C ASN A 19 -13.72 9.37 -18.74
N ASN A 20 -14.11 10.11 -17.70
CA ASN A 20 -13.49 11.39 -17.36
C ASN A 20 -12.16 11.13 -16.63
N LYS A 21 -11.04 11.38 -17.31
CA LYS A 21 -9.71 11.16 -16.75
C LYS A 21 -9.48 11.93 -15.45
N ASP A 22 -10.08 13.11 -15.29
CA ASP A 22 -9.82 13.99 -14.14
C ASP A 22 -10.45 13.45 -12.85
N GLU A 23 -11.45 12.57 -12.97
CA GLU A 23 -12.07 11.83 -11.87
C GLU A 23 -11.53 10.41 -11.74
N ALA A 24 -11.03 9.83 -12.84
CA ALA A 24 -10.63 8.44 -12.92
C ALA A 24 -9.27 8.20 -12.26
N GLU A 25 -9.21 7.15 -11.45
CA GLU A 25 -8.02 6.69 -10.73
C GLU A 25 -7.74 5.24 -11.09
N ILE A 26 -6.47 4.84 -11.11
CA ILE A 26 -6.08 3.43 -11.19
C ILE A 26 -5.14 3.08 -10.04
N PHE A 27 -5.49 2.03 -9.29
CA PHE A 27 -4.64 1.42 -8.28
C PHE A 27 -3.90 0.24 -8.89
N ILE A 28 -2.58 0.27 -8.80
CA ILE A 28 -1.69 -0.83 -9.17
C ILE A 28 -1.36 -1.57 -7.87
N VAL A 29 -1.84 -2.80 -7.75
CA VAL A 29 -1.76 -3.58 -6.51
C VAL A 29 -0.92 -4.84 -6.65
N GLU A 30 -0.34 -5.28 -5.54
CA GLU A 30 0.49 -6.49 -5.48
C GLU A 30 -0.36 -7.75 -5.34
N GLY A 31 -0.32 -8.61 -6.35
CA GLY A 31 -0.99 -9.91 -6.34
C GLY A 31 -2.50 -9.86 -6.54
N ASP A 32 -3.08 -11.03 -6.79
CA ASP A 32 -4.54 -11.17 -6.94
C ASP A 32 -5.28 -11.07 -5.60
N SER A 33 -4.61 -11.34 -4.48
CA SER A 33 -5.20 -11.25 -3.14
C SER A 33 -5.60 -9.81 -2.82
N ALA A 34 -4.62 -8.89 -2.79
CA ALA A 34 -4.89 -7.46 -2.66
C ALA A 34 -5.78 -6.95 -3.80
N GLY A 35 -5.63 -7.48 -5.02
CA GLY A 35 -6.52 -7.23 -6.14
C GLY A 35 -7.99 -7.55 -5.88
N GLY A 36 -8.26 -8.66 -5.20
CA GLY A 36 -9.60 -9.10 -4.81
C GLY A 36 -10.25 -8.16 -3.80
N SER A 37 -9.56 -7.88 -2.69
CA SER A 37 -10.04 -6.96 -1.64
C SER A 37 -10.23 -5.54 -2.18
N SER A 38 -9.26 -5.03 -2.94
CA SER A 38 -9.34 -3.71 -3.58
C SER A 38 -10.49 -3.61 -4.58
N LYS A 39 -10.74 -4.67 -5.36
CA LYS A 39 -11.86 -4.69 -6.31
C LYS A 39 -13.22 -4.63 -5.61
N GLN A 40 -13.33 -5.25 -4.44
CA GLN A 40 -14.56 -5.26 -3.63
C GLN A 40 -14.77 -3.94 -2.89
N GLY A 41 -13.71 -3.34 -2.34
CA GLY A 41 -13.80 -2.12 -1.52
C GLY A 41 -13.83 -0.79 -2.29
N ARG A 42 -13.47 -0.78 -3.58
CA ARG A 42 -13.38 0.46 -4.38
C ARG A 42 -14.72 1.14 -4.68
N ASP A 43 -14.66 2.43 -4.99
CA ASP A 43 -15.71 3.08 -5.78
C ASP A 43 -15.55 2.71 -7.26
N ARG A 44 -16.36 1.75 -7.74
CA ARG A 44 -16.34 1.30 -9.14
C ARG A 44 -16.65 2.41 -10.16
N ARG A 45 -17.22 3.54 -9.73
CA ARG A 45 -17.51 4.67 -10.61
C ARG A 45 -16.21 5.32 -11.09
N THR A 46 -15.24 5.51 -10.21
CA THR A 46 -14.02 6.31 -10.47
C THR A 46 -12.72 5.52 -10.35
N GLN A 47 -12.69 4.40 -9.64
CA GLN A 47 -11.46 3.69 -9.30
C GLN A 47 -11.32 2.38 -10.08
N ALA A 48 -10.25 2.25 -10.85
CA ALA A 48 -9.83 1.04 -11.54
C ALA A 48 -8.76 0.29 -10.71
N ILE A 49 -8.74 -1.05 -10.78
CA ILE A 49 -7.76 -1.89 -10.08
C ILE A 49 -7.00 -2.73 -11.10
N LEU A 50 -5.68 -2.65 -11.08
CA LEU A 50 -4.78 -3.45 -11.91
C LEU A 50 -3.85 -4.28 -11.00
N PRO A 51 -4.18 -5.56 -10.75
CA PRO A 51 -3.30 -6.47 -10.04
C PRO A 51 -2.06 -6.79 -10.86
N LEU A 52 -0.90 -6.79 -10.21
CA LEU A 52 0.36 -7.26 -10.78
C LEU A 52 0.79 -8.58 -10.14
N ARG A 53 1.31 -9.50 -10.94
CA ARG A 53 1.77 -10.80 -10.43
C ARG A 53 3.28 -10.89 -10.43
N GLY A 54 3.83 -11.15 -9.25
CA GLY A 54 5.27 -11.29 -9.04
C GLY A 54 6.04 -9.99 -9.29
N LYS A 55 7.36 -10.10 -9.29
CA LYS A 55 8.26 -8.96 -9.51
C LYS A 55 8.22 -8.53 -10.98
N ILE A 56 8.01 -7.23 -11.19
CA ILE A 56 8.05 -6.64 -12.53
C ILE A 56 9.46 -6.76 -13.11
N LEU A 57 9.54 -6.88 -14.43
CA LEU A 57 10.82 -6.83 -15.13
C LEU A 57 11.53 -5.50 -14.85
N ASN A 58 12.76 -5.56 -14.32
CA ASN A 58 13.62 -4.39 -14.23
C ASN A 58 13.98 -3.90 -15.64
N VAL A 59 13.41 -2.77 -16.02
CA VAL A 59 13.55 -2.19 -17.37
C VAL A 59 14.89 -1.50 -17.60
N GLU A 60 15.64 -1.18 -16.54
CA GLU A 60 16.98 -0.61 -16.64
C GLU A 60 17.98 -1.58 -17.28
N ARG A 61 17.76 -2.88 -17.05
CA ARG A 61 18.62 -3.97 -17.53
C ARG A 61 18.04 -4.69 -18.75
N ALA A 62 16.86 -4.28 -19.21
CA ALA A 62 16.12 -4.97 -20.24
C ALA A 62 16.04 -4.14 -21.51
N ARG A 63 16.20 -4.82 -22.64
CA ARG A 63 15.94 -4.23 -23.95
C ARG A 63 14.43 -4.02 -24.15
N LEU A 64 14.09 -3.05 -24.99
CA LEU A 64 12.71 -2.63 -25.27
C LEU A 64 11.82 -3.79 -25.74
N ASP A 65 12.33 -4.69 -26.57
CA ASP A 65 11.62 -5.88 -27.06
C ASP A 65 11.22 -6.83 -25.92
N LYS A 66 12.14 -7.08 -24.98
CA LYS A 66 11.88 -7.89 -23.78
C LYS A 66 10.86 -7.22 -22.86
N MET A 67 10.93 -5.90 -22.73
CA MET A 67 9.97 -5.12 -21.96
C MET A 67 8.55 -5.23 -22.55
N LEU A 68 8.40 -5.08 -23.87
CA LEU A 68 7.11 -5.19 -24.57
C LEU A 68 6.55 -6.62 -24.60
N ALA A 69 7.41 -7.63 -24.43
CA ALA A 69 7.01 -9.03 -24.26
C ALA A 69 6.50 -9.34 -22.83
N SER A 70 6.81 -8.50 -21.84
CA SER A 70 6.30 -8.67 -20.47
C SER A 70 4.80 -8.46 -20.43
N LYS A 71 4.07 -9.48 -19.96
CA LYS A 71 2.60 -9.43 -19.82
C LYS A 71 2.17 -8.32 -18.87
N GLU A 72 2.91 -8.13 -17.78
CA GLU A 72 2.61 -7.15 -16.74
C GLU A 72 2.77 -5.71 -17.26
N ILE A 73 3.89 -5.43 -17.94
CA ILE A 73 4.17 -4.11 -18.50
C ILE A 73 3.23 -3.81 -19.66
N LYS A 74 2.97 -4.80 -20.54
CA LYS A 74 1.99 -4.65 -21.63
C LYS A 74 0.59 -4.35 -21.08
N ALA A 75 0.16 -5.04 -20.02
CA ALA A 75 -1.13 -4.77 -19.39
C ALA A 75 -1.19 -3.33 -18.85
N LEU A 76 -0.13 -2.86 -18.18
CA LEU A 76 -0.06 -1.48 -17.70
C LEU A 76 -0.12 -0.45 -18.84
N ILE A 77 0.67 -0.63 -19.92
CA ILE A 77 0.65 0.27 -21.09
C ILE A 77 -0.76 0.34 -21.70
N ILE A 78 -1.42 -0.81 -21.89
CA ILE A 78 -2.77 -0.86 -22.45
C ILE A 78 -3.78 -0.20 -21.50
N ALA A 79 -3.66 -0.43 -20.19
CA ALA A 79 -4.53 0.18 -19.19
C ALA A 79 -4.40 1.71 -19.20
N LEU A 80 -3.18 2.26 -19.22
CA LEU A 80 -2.96 3.71 -19.23
C LEU A 80 -3.45 4.38 -20.51
N GLY A 81 -3.38 3.68 -21.65
CA GLY A 81 -3.87 4.16 -22.95
C GLY A 81 -2.94 5.15 -23.66
N THR A 82 -1.81 5.49 -23.04
CA THR A 82 -0.84 6.49 -23.52
C THR A 82 0.13 5.97 -24.56
N ALA A 83 0.12 4.67 -24.88
CA ALA A 83 1.19 4.00 -25.62
C ALA A 83 2.57 4.21 -24.95
N ILE A 84 3.67 4.08 -25.69
CA ILE A 84 5.04 4.13 -25.15
C ILE A 84 6.07 4.57 -26.21
N GLY A 85 7.20 5.13 -25.76
CA GLY A 85 8.31 5.54 -26.63
C GLY A 85 7.87 6.62 -27.62
N ASN A 86 8.25 6.50 -28.89
CA ASN A 86 7.93 7.50 -29.91
C ASN A 86 6.43 7.67 -30.20
N ALA A 87 5.59 6.70 -29.76
CA ALA A 87 4.15 6.77 -29.91
C ALA A 87 3.45 7.25 -28.62
N PHE A 88 4.22 7.59 -27.57
CA PHE A 88 3.67 8.05 -26.31
C PHE A 88 2.86 9.34 -26.51
N ASP A 89 1.68 9.39 -25.90
CA ASP A 89 0.78 10.52 -25.93
C ASP A 89 0.01 10.63 -24.61
N ILE A 90 0.40 11.59 -23.78
CA ILE A 90 -0.21 11.86 -22.48
C ILE A 90 -1.67 12.33 -22.60
N SER A 91 -2.09 12.91 -23.73
CA SER A 91 -3.47 13.37 -23.91
C SER A 91 -4.48 12.21 -23.91
N ARG A 92 -4.01 11.00 -24.23
CA ARG A 92 -4.77 9.75 -24.22
C ARG A 92 -4.81 9.05 -22.86
N LEU A 93 -4.20 9.63 -21.84
CA LEU A 93 -4.18 9.07 -20.49
C LEU A 93 -5.61 8.87 -19.98
N ARG A 94 -5.90 7.64 -19.55
CA ARG A 94 -7.24 7.23 -19.12
C ARG A 94 -7.56 7.56 -17.65
N TYR A 95 -6.52 7.64 -16.81
CA TYR A 95 -6.64 7.85 -15.38
C TYR A 95 -5.77 9.03 -14.96
N GLY A 96 -6.37 10.08 -14.41
CA GLY A 96 -5.66 11.27 -13.94
C GLY A 96 -4.79 11.00 -12.72
N LYS A 97 -5.09 9.92 -11.97
CA LYS A 97 -4.25 9.42 -10.87
C LYS A 97 -3.86 7.97 -11.11
N VAL A 98 -2.56 7.71 -11.13
CA VAL A 98 -1.97 6.37 -11.13
C VAL A 98 -1.36 6.14 -9.76
N ILE A 99 -1.98 5.28 -8.97
CA ILE A 99 -1.66 5.06 -7.56
C ILE A 99 -0.96 3.71 -7.43
N ILE A 100 0.29 3.72 -6.97
CA ILE A 100 1.05 2.52 -6.61
C ILE A 100 0.67 2.14 -5.18
N ALA A 101 -0.02 1.01 -5.03
CA ALA A 101 -0.48 0.49 -3.74
C ALA A 101 0.11 -0.91 -3.54
N THR A 102 1.38 -0.94 -3.12
CA THR A 102 2.12 -2.17 -2.80
C THR A 102 2.08 -2.45 -1.31
N ASP A 103 2.37 -3.68 -0.94
CA ASP A 103 2.38 -4.11 0.46
C ASP A 103 3.49 -3.41 1.27
N ALA A 104 3.31 -3.36 2.59
CA ALA A 104 4.20 -2.70 3.55
C ALA A 104 5.34 -3.62 3.98
N ASP A 105 5.94 -4.32 3.01
CA ASP A 105 7.03 -5.26 3.22
C ASP A 105 8.20 -5.04 2.24
N VAL A 106 9.22 -5.89 2.34
CA VAL A 106 10.43 -5.83 1.52
C VAL A 106 10.16 -6.09 0.03
N ASP A 107 9.16 -6.91 -0.29
CA ASP A 107 8.82 -7.27 -1.65
C ASP A 107 7.98 -6.17 -2.31
N GLY A 108 7.05 -5.58 -1.59
CA GLY A 108 6.30 -4.39 -1.99
C GLY A 108 7.22 -3.19 -2.23
N ALA A 109 8.20 -2.94 -1.35
CA ALA A 109 9.22 -1.92 -1.58
C ALA A 109 10.03 -2.15 -2.88
N HIS A 110 10.32 -3.42 -3.20
CA HIS A 110 11.01 -3.79 -4.42
C HIS A 110 10.12 -3.58 -5.67
N ILE A 111 8.86 -4.01 -5.63
CA ILE A 111 7.90 -3.79 -6.73
C ILE A 111 7.69 -2.30 -6.96
N ARG A 112 7.53 -1.51 -5.89
CA ARG A 112 7.44 -0.05 -5.94
C ARG A 112 8.66 0.55 -6.64
N THR A 113 9.86 0.12 -6.29
CA THR A 113 11.10 0.58 -6.95
C THR A 113 11.12 0.23 -8.45
N LEU A 114 10.68 -0.97 -8.83
CA LEU A 114 10.59 -1.39 -10.23
C LEU A 114 9.56 -0.57 -11.03
N LEU A 115 8.41 -0.27 -10.43
CA LEU A 115 7.39 0.59 -11.02
C LEU A 115 7.91 2.02 -11.20
N LEU A 116 8.53 2.60 -10.18
CA LEU A 116 9.11 3.93 -10.26
C LEU A 116 10.20 4.00 -11.34
N THR A 117 11.01 2.96 -11.48
CA THR A 117 11.99 2.85 -12.57
C THR A 117 11.30 2.85 -13.93
N LEU A 118 10.24 2.06 -14.09
CA LEU A 118 9.45 2.02 -15.33
C LEU A 118 8.84 3.39 -15.66
N PHE A 119 8.19 4.04 -14.69
CA PHE A 119 7.58 5.34 -14.88
C PHE A 119 8.63 6.40 -15.21
N TYR A 120 9.74 6.43 -14.49
CA TYR A 120 10.80 7.39 -14.75
C TYR A 120 11.46 7.23 -16.12
N ARG A 121 11.72 5.98 -16.57
CA ARG A 121 12.39 5.72 -17.84
C ARG A 121 11.49 5.85 -19.07
N TYR A 122 10.23 5.47 -18.97
CA TYR A 122 9.34 5.34 -20.14
C TYR A 122 8.07 6.18 -20.09
N PHE A 123 7.74 6.74 -18.94
CA PHE A 123 6.55 7.56 -18.71
C PHE A 123 6.89 8.84 -17.93
N LYS A 124 8.07 9.40 -18.18
CA LYS A 124 8.59 10.56 -17.43
C LYS A 124 7.60 11.71 -17.41
N GLU A 125 6.93 11.95 -18.54
CA GLU A 125 5.88 12.97 -18.68
C GLU A 125 4.71 12.78 -17.70
N LEU A 126 4.35 11.54 -17.33
CA LEU A 126 3.32 11.30 -16.30
C LEU A 126 3.80 11.68 -14.90
N VAL A 127 5.09 11.51 -14.62
CA VAL A 127 5.69 11.92 -13.34
C VAL A 127 5.76 13.44 -13.28
N GLU A 128 6.23 14.08 -14.34
CA GLU A 128 6.34 15.55 -14.45
C GLU A 128 4.96 16.23 -14.42
N ALA A 129 3.93 15.60 -14.99
CA ALA A 129 2.54 16.08 -14.90
C ALA A 129 1.86 15.79 -13.55
N GLY A 130 2.55 15.13 -12.61
CA GLY A 130 2.04 14.87 -11.27
C GLY A 130 0.93 13.82 -11.22
N ASN A 131 0.90 12.88 -12.16
CA ASN A 131 -0.12 11.83 -12.21
C ASN A 131 0.23 10.58 -11.39
N ILE A 132 1.48 10.43 -10.93
CA ILE A 132 1.95 9.25 -10.19
C ILE A 132 1.89 9.50 -8.68
N TYR A 133 1.28 8.57 -7.96
CA TYR A 133 1.10 8.62 -6.50
C TYR A 133 1.49 7.28 -5.87
N ILE A 134 1.86 7.30 -4.61
CA ILE A 134 2.08 6.13 -3.76
C ILE A 134 1.04 6.16 -2.65
N ALA A 135 0.28 5.07 -2.50
CA ALA A 135 -0.65 4.91 -1.38
C ALA A 135 0.12 4.64 -0.09
N MET A 136 -0.39 5.18 1.01
CA MET A 136 0.19 5.04 2.35
C MET A 136 -0.82 4.32 3.25
N PRO A 137 -0.94 2.98 3.17
CA PRO A 137 -1.83 2.21 4.03
C PRO A 137 -1.33 2.24 5.49
N PRO A 138 -2.21 2.02 6.48
CA PRO A 138 -1.82 1.94 7.88
C PRO A 138 -1.01 0.67 8.16
N LEU A 139 -0.10 0.76 9.14
CA LEU A 139 0.71 -0.37 9.58
C LEU A 139 0.05 -1.14 10.73
N TYR A 140 -0.79 -0.46 11.52
CA TYR A 140 -1.42 -1.06 12.69
C TYR A 140 -2.91 -0.76 12.76
N LYS A 141 -3.67 -1.74 13.25
CA LYS A 141 -5.04 -1.60 13.73
C LYS A 141 -5.08 -1.83 15.23
N ILE A 142 -5.64 -0.85 15.93
CA ILE A 142 -5.80 -0.86 17.39
C ILE A 142 -7.29 -0.90 17.68
N LYS A 143 -7.75 -1.93 18.38
CA LYS A 143 -9.16 -2.06 18.78
C LYS A 143 -9.29 -2.04 20.30
N GLN A 144 -10.13 -1.15 20.81
CA GLN A 144 -10.43 -0.98 22.23
C GLN A 144 -11.94 -1.03 22.44
N GLY A 145 -12.47 -2.20 22.79
CA GLY A 145 -13.90 -2.45 22.81
C GLY A 145 -14.52 -2.24 21.42
N LYS A 146 -15.34 -1.18 21.27
CA LYS A 146 -15.98 -0.81 20.00
C LYS A 146 -15.18 0.20 19.17
N ARG A 147 -14.15 0.82 19.76
CA ARG A 147 -13.33 1.83 19.07
C ARG A 147 -12.26 1.12 18.24
N ILE A 148 -12.11 1.55 16.99
CA ILE A 148 -11.03 1.13 16.09
C ILE A 148 -10.25 2.38 15.71
N ASP A 149 -8.94 2.33 15.91
CA ASP A 149 -7.99 3.36 15.46
C ASP A 149 -6.93 2.71 14.56
N TYR A 150 -6.45 3.46 13.58
CA TYR A 150 -5.37 3.03 12.69
C TYR A 150 -4.13 3.89 12.94
N ALA A 151 -2.96 3.26 12.93
CA ALA A 151 -1.68 3.96 13.01
C ALA A 151 -0.84 3.69 11.75
N TYR A 152 -0.27 4.75 11.20
CA TYR A 152 0.56 4.72 10.00
C TYR A 152 2.05 4.69 10.33
N THR A 153 2.42 5.04 11.57
CA THR A 153 3.79 4.94 12.08
C THR A 153 3.84 4.30 13.47
N GLU A 154 5.04 3.87 13.86
CA GLU A 154 5.33 3.35 15.20
C GLU A 154 5.05 4.42 16.28
N GLU A 155 5.39 5.69 16.01
CA GLU A 155 5.15 6.80 16.93
C GLU A 155 3.65 7.06 17.11
N GLU A 156 2.86 6.94 16.04
CA GLU A 156 1.39 7.05 16.13
C GLU A 156 0.80 5.91 16.95
N LYS A 157 1.28 4.67 16.74
CA LYS A 157 0.89 3.50 17.54
C LYS A 157 1.14 3.74 19.03
N ILE A 158 2.34 4.19 19.39
CA ILE A 158 2.72 4.48 20.78
C ILE A 158 1.85 5.61 21.35
N LYS A 159 1.54 6.65 20.57
CA LYS A 159 0.65 7.74 21.02
C LYS A 159 -0.77 7.27 21.29
N ILE A 160 -1.31 6.37 20.46
CA ILE A 160 -2.68 5.83 20.63
C ILE A 160 -2.75 4.90 21.84
N LEU A 161 -1.76 4.04 22.03
CA LEU A 161 -1.71 3.07 23.13
C LEU A 161 -1.26 3.69 24.47
N GLY A 162 -0.46 4.74 24.43
CA GLY A 162 0.07 5.39 25.63
C GLY A 162 0.83 4.39 26.52
N LYS A 163 0.44 4.31 27.80
CA LYS A 163 1.04 3.38 28.77
C LYS A 163 0.76 1.90 28.47
N ASP A 164 -0.26 1.61 27.67
CA ASP A 164 -0.65 0.24 27.34
C ASP A 164 0.30 -0.36 26.27
N ALA A 165 1.12 0.47 25.59
CA ALA A 165 2.04 0.05 24.54
C ALA A 165 3.09 -0.98 24.99
N ASP A 166 3.59 -0.86 26.23
CA ASP A 166 4.64 -1.73 26.76
C ASP A 166 4.15 -3.14 27.13
N PHE A 167 2.83 -3.38 27.16
CA PHE A 167 2.22 -4.59 27.70
C PHE A 167 1.34 -5.36 26.70
N ILE A 168 1.27 -4.89 25.45
CA ILE A 168 0.46 -5.52 24.40
C ILE A 168 1.37 -6.29 23.45
N GLU A 169 1.06 -7.55 23.22
CA GLU A 169 1.72 -8.35 22.18
C GLU A 169 1.11 -8.02 20.81
N GLU A 170 1.99 -7.82 19.81
CA GLU A 170 1.57 -7.65 18.42
C GLU A 170 1.09 -8.99 17.88
N THR A 171 -0.14 -9.02 17.36
CA THR A 171 -0.63 -10.17 16.61
C THR A 171 -0.37 -9.95 15.12
N GLU A 172 0.23 -10.96 14.47
CA GLU A 172 0.24 -11.03 13.01
C GLU A 172 -1.13 -11.47 12.54
N SER A 173 -1.61 -10.92 11.41
CA SER A 173 -2.86 -11.39 10.81
C SER A 173 -2.67 -12.80 10.25
N SER A 174 -3.01 -13.81 11.04
CA SER A 174 -3.46 -15.09 10.50
C SER A 174 -4.94 -14.95 10.16
N GLU A 175 -5.32 -15.31 8.93
CA GLU A 175 -6.70 -15.63 8.59
C GLU A 175 -7.25 -16.53 9.71
N GLU A 176 -8.38 -16.15 10.32
CA GLU A 176 -8.99 -16.77 11.51
C GLU A 176 -8.42 -16.29 12.86
N ASN A 177 -9.05 -15.26 13.43
CA ASN A 177 -9.54 -15.25 14.82
C ASN A 177 -10.41 -14.00 15.05
N GLU A 178 -11.66 -14.07 14.56
CA GLU A 178 -12.75 -13.31 15.17
C GLU A 178 -13.17 -13.99 16.49
N GLU A 179 -12.23 -14.27 17.40
CA GLU A 179 -12.63 -14.53 18.78
C GLU A 179 -12.87 -13.18 19.45
N ILE A 180 -14.17 -12.89 19.52
CA ILE A 180 -14.80 -11.93 20.40
C ILE A 180 -14.15 -12.09 21.78
N ALA A 181 -13.32 -11.13 22.18
CA ALA A 181 -13.09 -10.85 23.59
C ALA A 181 -14.45 -10.40 24.16
N GLY A 182 -15.27 -11.38 24.50
CA GLY A 182 -16.51 -11.19 25.22
C GLY A 182 -16.19 -10.54 26.54
N ASP A 183 -17.11 -9.71 27.01
CA ASP A 183 -17.11 -9.21 28.38
C ASP A 183 -17.16 -10.42 29.33
N GLU A 184 -16.00 -11.01 29.65
CA GLU A 184 -15.89 -11.92 30.79
C GLU A 184 -15.90 -11.04 32.05
N GLU A 185 -17.09 -10.92 32.64
CA GLU A 185 -17.24 -10.54 34.04
C GLU A 185 -16.58 -11.63 34.90
N GLU A 186 -15.28 -11.55 35.13
CA GLU A 186 -14.64 -12.32 36.20
C GLU A 186 -15.04 -11.72 37.56
N GLU A 187 -15.95 -12.40 38.26
CA GLU A 187 -16.15 -12.22 39.70
C GLU A 187 -14.90 -12.71 40.45
N PHE A 188 -14.12 -11.78 40.99
CA PHE A 188 -13.07 -12.13 41.97
C PHE A 188 -13.70 -12.28 43.35
N GLU A 189 -13.88 -13.53 43.81
CA GLU A 189 -13.99 -13.81 45.24
C GLU A 189 -12.61 -13.58 45.89
N ASN A 190 -12.40 -12.38 46.46
CA ASN A 190 -11.31 -12.16 47.39
C ASN A 190 -11.57 -12.97 48.66
N GLY A 191 -11.04 -14.18 48.69
CA GLY A 191 -10.97 -14.99 49.89
C GLY A 191 -9.91 -14.47 50.85
N GLU A 192 -10.24 -13.49 51.68
CA GLU A 192 -9.77 -13.40 53.07
C GLU A 192 -10.85 -12.76 53.96
N LYS A 193 -11.58 -13.60 54.71
CA LYS A 193 -12.44 -13.14 55.79
C LYS A 193 -11.58 -12.66 56.94
N LYS A 194 -11.47 -11.35 57.14
CA LYS A 194 -11.31 -10.75 58.49
C LYS A 194 -12.17 -9.50 58.63
N ASP A 195 -13.10 -9.61 59.57
CA ASP A 195 -13.77 -8.57 60.37
C ASP A 195 -14.52 -7.43 59.65
N ASN A 196 -15.85 -7.61 59.57
CA ASN A 196 -16.94 -6.63 59.64
C ASN A 196 -16.60 -5.12 59.53
N ILE A 197 -16.28 -4.63 58.34
CA ILE A 197 -16.50 -3.22 57.97
C ILE A 197 -17.18 -3.20 56.59
N ASN A 198 -18.43 -2.73 56.57
CA ASN A 198 -19.20 -2.55 55.34
C ASN A 198 -18.76 -1.22 54.67
N LEU A 199 -17.71 -1.27 53.85
CA LEU A 199 -17.34 -0.17 52.96
C LEU A 199 -17.98 -0.40 51.58
N PRO A 200 -18.51 0.64 50.90
CA PRO A 200 -19.06 0.48 49.56
C PRO A 200 -17.92 0.12 48.60
N VAL A 201 -18.00 -1.06 47.99
CA VAL A 201 -17.07 -1.46 46.94
C VAL A 201 -17.44 -0.65 45.69
N GLU A 202 -16.66 0.39 45.38
CA GLU A 202 -16.75 1.09 44.10
C GLU A 202 -16.45 0.09 42.97
N LYS A 203 -17.42 -0.11 42.07
CA LYS A 203 -17.23 -0.88 40.83
C LYS A 203 -16.24 -0.13 39.93
N VAL A 204 -14.96 -0.48 40.02
CA VAL A 204 -13.95 -0.03 39.05
C VAL A 204 -14.25 -0.72 37.72
N LYS A 205 -14.78 0.02 36.72
CA LYS A 205 -14.91 -0.49 35.35
C LYS A 205 -13.53 -0.85 34.83
N LYS A 206 -13.23 -2.15 34.67
CA LYS A 206 -12.00 -2.62 34.01
C LYS A 206 -11.97 -2.01 32.60
N LYS A 207 -10.90 -1.27 32.29
CA LYS A 207 -10.64 -0.74 30.95
C LYS A 207 -10.40 -1.94 30.03
N ALA A 208 -11.17 -2.07 28.95
CA ALA A 208 -11.02 -3.18 28.01
C ALA A 208 -9.58 -3.23 27.47
N LYS A 209 -8.95 -4.41 27.51
CA LYS A 209 -7.57 -4.58 27.03
C LYS A 209 -7.53 -4.28 25.53
N PRO A 210 -6.62 -3.41 25.03
CA PRO A 210 -6.52 -3.14 23.60
C PRO A 210 -6.00 -4.37 22.87
N SER A 211 -6.55 -4.67 21.68
CA SER A 211 -5.94 -5.60 20.73
C SER A 211 -5.16 -4.83 19.67
N LEU A 212 -3.96 -5.30 19.34
CA LEU A 212 -3.07 -4.71 18.34
C LEU A 212 -2.78 -5.73 17.23
N GLN A 213 -3.13 -5.35 16.01
CA GLN A 213 -2.87 -6.12 14.80
C GLN A 213 -1.93 -5.32 13.89
N ARG A 214 -0.88 -5.95 13.39
CA ARG A 214 0.01 -5.36 12.38
C ARG A 214 -0.38 -5.87 10.99
N TYR A 215 -0.54 -4.96 10.05
CA TYR A 215 -0.72 -5.29 8.64
C TYR A 215 0.65 -5.40 7.96
N LYS A 216 0.90 -6.52 7.28
CA LYS A 216 2.04 -6.74 6.39
C LYS A 216 1.71 -6.41 4.95
N GLY A 217 0.46 -6.64 4.54
CA GLY A 217 0.00 -6.38 3.18
C GLY A 217 -1.45 -5.95 3.07
N LEU A 218 -1.80 -5.39 1.92
CA LEU A 218 -3.15 -4.92 1.61
C LEU A 218 -4.16 -6.06 1.52
N GLY A 219 -3.70 -7.28 1.24
CA GLY A 219 -4.54 -8.48 1.20
C GLY A 219 -5.06 -8.92 2.57
N GLU A 220 -4.47 -8.46 3.67
CA GLU A 220 -4.88 -8.79 5.04
C GLU A 220 -5.99 -7.88 5.57
N MET A 221 -6.27 -6.79 4.85
CA MET A 221 -7.37 -5.88 5.15
C MET A 221 -8.65 -6.38 4.49
N ASN A 222 -9.76 -6.31 5.22
CA ASN A 222 -11.07 -6.51 4.60
C ASN A 222 -11.41 -5.31 3.66
N PRO A 223 -12.38 -5.47 2.75
CA PRO A 223 -12.74 -4.40 1.80
C PRO A 223 -13.12 -3.07 2.45
N GLU A 224 -13.81 -3.10 3.59
CA GLU A 224 -14.25 -1.91 4.32
C GLU A 224 -13.05 -1.15 4.93
N GLU A 225 -12.14 -1.87 5.58
CA GLU A 225 -10.90 -1.32 6.14
C GLU A 225 -10.03 -0.69 5.06
N LEU A 226 -9.90 -1.37 3.92
CA LEU A 226 -9.12 -0.89 2.80
C LEU A 226 -9.74 0.39 2.20
N TRP A 227 -11.07 0.45 2.10
CA TRP A 227 -11.77 1.65 1.69
C TRP A 227 -11.52 2.81 2.65
N GLU A 228 -11.80 2.62 3.94
CA GLU A 228 -11.71 3.67 4.95
C GLU A 228 -10.30 4.25 5.10
N THR A 229 -9.27 3.43 4.93
CA THR A 229 -7.89 3.81 5.22
C THR A 229 -7.10 4.22 3.99
N THR A 230 -7.30 3.54 2.85
CA THR A 230 -6.36 3.61 1.72
C THR A 230 -7.02 4.09 0.43
N MET A 231 -8.31 3.82 0.21
CA MET A 231 -8.96 4.09 -1.08
C MET A 231 -9.90 5.30 -1.07
N ASN A 232 -10.53 5.62 0.07
CA ASN A 232 -11.47 6.74 0.19
C ASN A 232 -10.77 8.08 -0.03
N PRO A 233 -11.15 8.88 -1.05
CA PRO A 233 -10.55 10.18 -1.34
C PRO A 233 -10.59 11.19 -0.18
N GLU A 234 -11.51 11.05 0.78
CA GLU A 234 -11.67 11.96 1.91
C GLU A 234 -10.69 11.68 3.06
N THR A 235 -10.26 10.42 3.23
CA THR A 235 -9.48 9.98 4.40
C THR A 235 -8.10 9.45 4.06
N ARG A 236 -7.89 8.96 2.83
CA ARG A 236 -6.63 8.32 2.43
C ARG A 236 -5.44 9.29 2.41
N LEU A 237 -4.26 8.71 2.60
CA LEU A 237 -2.98 9.41 2.45
C LEU A 237 -2.29 8.95 1.17
N LEU A 238 -2.00 9.91 0.28
CA LEU A 238 -1.24 9.69 -0.95
C LEU A 238 0.01 10.57 -0.97
N LYS A 239 1.17 9.99 -1.31
CA LYS A 239 2.39 10.74 -1.62
C LYS A 239 2.48 10.92 -3.14
N GLN A 240 2.45 12.16 -3.62
CA GLN A 240 2.67 12.46 -5.03
C GLN A 240 4.16 12.32 -5.37
N VAL A 241 4.48 11.65 -6.48
CA VAL A 241 5.87 11.48 -6.93
C VAL A 241 6.27 12.68 -7.78
N THR A 242 7.39 13.30 -7.42
CA THR A 242 7.98 14.43 -8.14
C THR A 242 9.44 14.14 -8.47
N ILE A 243 10.01 14.88 -9.43
CA ILE A 243 11.44 14.81 -9.79
C ILE A 243 12.05 16.17 -9.45
N GLU A 244 12.84 16.22 -8.38
CA GLU A 244 13.53 17.45 -7.96
C GLU A 244 14.80 17.69 -8.80
N ASP A 245 15.65 16.68 -8.90
CA ASP A 245 16.90 16.70 -9.67
C ASP A 245 16.95 15.51 -10.62
N VAL A 246 16.90 15.80 -11.93
CA VAL A 246 16.94 14.80 -13.00
C VAL A 246 18.29 14.08 -13.08
N GLU A 247 19.40 14.78 -12.84
CA GLU A 247 20.73 14.18 -12.89
C GLU A 247 20.94 13.22 -11.71
N GLN A 248 20.55 13.65 -10.51
CA GLN A 248 20.63 12.83 -9.31
C GLN A 248 19.70 11.61 -9.41
N ALA A 249 18.46 11.80 -9.90
CA ALA A 249 17.52 10.71 -10.12
C ALA A 249 18.08 9.70 -11.14
N ASN A 250 18.60 10.15 -12.28
CA ASN A 250 19.25 9.29 -13.27
C ASN A 250 20.37 8.46 -12.66
N ARG A 251 21.30 9.11 -11.95
CA ARG A 251 22.43 8.43 -11.31
C ARG A 251 21.96 7.38 -10.30
N THR A 252 20.90 7.69 -9.55
CA THR A 252 20.34 6.78 -8.55
C THR A 252 19.75 5.53 -9.20
N PHE A 253 18.97 5.69 -10.27
CA PHE A 253 18.45 4.55 -11.03
C PHE A 253 19.57 3.74 -11.70
N ASP A 254 20.61 4.38 -12.25
CA ASP A 254 21.74 3.69 -12.87
C ASP A 254 22.47 2.79 -11.85
N ILE A 255 22.73 3.30 -10.64
CA ILE A 255 23.39 2.55 -9.57
C ILE A 255 22.49 1.42 -9.06
N LEU A 256 21.27 1.76 -8.64
CA LEU A 256 20.38 0.82 -7.95
C LEU A 256 19.76 -0.21 -8.89
N MET A 257 19.49 0.17 -10.14
CA MET A 257 18.74 -0.66 -11.08
C MET A 257 19.56 -1.13 -12.27
N GLY A 258 20.73 -0.54 -12.56
CA GLY A 258 21.56 -0.86 -13.71
C GLY A 258 22.28 -2.22 -13.67
N THR A 259 23.38 -2.36 -14.40
CA THR A 259 24.13 -3.63 -14.50
C THR A 259 25.39 -3.68 -13.63
N ASP A 260 25.83 -2.54 -13.09
CA ASP A 260 27.04 -2.44 -12.27
C ASP A 260 26.79 -2.93 -10.83
N VAL A 261 27.09 -4.21 -10.62
CA VAL A 261 26.96 -4.87 -9.31
C VAL A 261 27.90 -4.28 -8.26
N PRO A 262 29.20 -4.05 -8.53
CA PRO A 262 30.10 -3.37 -7.59
C PRO A 262 29.57 -2.03 -7.06
N SER A 263 29.15 -1.12 -7.93
CA SER A 263 28.65 0.20 -7.52
C SER A 263 27.41 0.09 -6.65
N ARG A 264 26.46 -0.78 -7.02
CA ARG A 264 25.28 -1.06 -6.19
C ARG A 264 25.64 -1.60 -4.82
N LYS A 265 26.57 -2.56 -4.76
CA LYS A 265 26.99 -3.17 -3.49
C LYS A 265 27.60 -2.12 -2.58
N SER A 266 28.47 -1.26 -3.12
CA SER A 266 29.08 -0.15 -2.37
C SER A 266 28.04 0.84 -1.85
N PHE A 267 27.04 1.18 -2.68
CA PHE A 267 25.93 2.05 -2.28
C PHE A 267 25.13 1.44 -1.12
N ILE A 268 24.73 0.17 -1.24
CA ILE A 268 23.96 -0.52 -0.18
C ILE A 268 24.77 -0.56 1.11
N GLN A 269 26.07 -0.90 1.05
CA GLN A 269 26.91 -0.99 2.24
C GLN A 269 27.11 0.35 2.94
N SER A 270 27.16 1.45 2.19
CA SER A 270 27.32 2.79 2.77
C SER A 270 26.04 3.31 3.42
N HIS A 271 24.87 2.96 2.88
CA HIS A 271 23.58 3.51 3.32
C HIS A 271 22.68 2.49 4.06
N ALA A 272 23.16 1.28 4.34
CA ALA A 272 22.36 0.22 4.95
C ALA A 272 21.70 0.61 6.28
N LYS A 273 22.32 1.50 7.06
CA LYS A 273 21.79 1.96 8.35
C LYS A 273 20.69 3.00 8.24
N GLU A 274 20.53 3.61 7.06
CA GLU A 274 19.51 4.62 6.79
C GLU A 274 18.19 3.99 6.31
N ALA A 275 18.21 2.69 6.01
CA ALA A 275 17.04 1.98 5.51
C ALA A 275 16.02 1.74 6.64
N THR A 276 14.85 2.39 6.54
CA THR A 276 13.64 2.04 7.28
C THR A 276 12.70 1.27 6.37
N LEU A 277 12.13 0.17 6.88
CA LEU A 277 11.16 -0.65 6.14
C LEU A 277 9.75 -0.04 6.20
N ASP A 278 9.46 0.69 7.27
CA ASP A 278 8.22 1.43 7.48
C ASP A 278 8.33 2.84 6.84
N TYR A 279 7.20 3.36 6.33
CA TYR A 279 7.08 4.50 5.39
C TYR A 279 7.48 5.89 5.89
#